data_AF-A0AAD5K2R7-F1
#
_entry.id   AF-A0AAD5K2R7-F1
#
_cell.length_a   1.000
_cell.length_b   1.000
_cell.length_c   1.000
_cell.angle_alpha   90.00
_cell.angle_beta   90.00
_cell.angle_gamma   90.00
#
_symmetry.space_group_name_H-M   'P 1'
#
loop_
_entity.id
_entity.type
_entity.pdbx_description
1 polymer ?
#
loop_
_entity_poly.entity_id
_entity_poly.type
_entity_poly.pdbx_seq_one_letter_code
_entity_poly.pdbx_strand_id
1 'polypeptide(L)'
;MDETQELGKRAQKLDVLNARFTKSVLDSFSWEEYEKCCGPFADRYKHQLEASYIQILGFLKENLWKEFDKIKEEANLVERLNKLEDIIRQAKEDPSNAPLNTVPQPDQTFRSLRVKLKFEALAKLREEETKLRAENEELMKEIANKSENFEKKKANVDIALREYQEAANVTESIPMEALEQVIDQIL
;
A
#
# COMPACT_ATOMS: atom_id res chain seq x y z
N MET A 1 10.23 -17.79 16.91
CA MET A 1 11.53 -17.08 16.95
C MET A 1 11.21 -15.70 17.45
N ASP A 2 11.50 -15.47 18.73
CA ASP A 2 11.16 -14.23 19.42
C ASP A 2 12.26 -13.22 19.08
N GLU A 3 11.99 -12.32 18.14
CA GLU A 3 12.90 -11.21 17.88
C GLU A 3 12.90 -10.33 19.12
N THR A 4 13.96 -10.38 19.93
CA THR A 4 14.20 -9.45 21.03
C THR A 4 14.15 -8.03 20.48
N GLN A 5 12.99 -7.40 20.61
CA GLN A 5 12.72 -6.06 20.10
C GLN A 5 13.60 -5.08 20.89
N GLU A 6 14.46 -4.32 20.20
CA GLU A 6 15.34 -3.37 20.87
C GLU A 6 14.52 -2.33 21.67
N LEU A 7 14.90 -2.14 22.94
CA LEU A 7 14.23 -1.21 23.84
C LEU A 7 14.57 0.24 23.48
N GLY A 8 13.58 1.02 23.01
CA GLY A 8 13.70 2.45 22.81
C GLY A 8 13.84 3.24 24.12
N LYS A 9 14.21 4.53 24.05
CA LYS A 9 14.60 5.31 25.25
C LYS A 9 13.45 5.45 26.24
N ARG A 10 12.21 5.57 25.76
CA ARG A 10 10.99 5.64 26.59
C ARG A 10 10.68 4.31 27.26
N ALA A 11 10.87 3.18 26.58
CA ALA A 11 10.67 1.86 27.17
C ALA A 11 11.71 1.63 28.29
N GLN A 12 12.97 1.99 28.07
CA GLN A 12 14.01 1.95 29.11
C GLN A 12 13.67 2.85 30.32
N LYS A 13 13.16 4.05 30.07
CA LYS A 13 12.71 4.95 31.16
C LYS A 13 11.55 4.36 31.96
N LEU A 14 10.66 3.62 31.31
CA LEU A 14 9.57 2.94 31.98
C LEU A 14 10.09 1.84 32.92
N ASP A 15 11.08 1.06 32.49
CA ASP A 15 11.72 0.05 33.34
C ASP A 15 12.42 0.69 34.55
N VAL A 16 13.08 1.84 34.35
CA VAL A 16 13.68 2.61 35.44
C VAL A 16 12.62 3.12 36.43
N LEU A 17 11.47 3.58 35.94
CA LEU A 17 10.36 4.00 36.78
C LEU A 17 9.79 2.83 37.59
N ASN A 18 9.60 1.66 36.96
CA ASN A 18 9.16 0.46 37.67
C ASN A 18 10.17 0.03 38.74
N ALA A 19 11.46 0.04 38.43
CA ALA A 19 12.51 -0.28 39.40
C ALA A 19 12.47 0.66 40.62
N ARG A 20 12.26 1.97 40.40
CA ARG A 20 12.11 2.95 41.48
C ARG A 20 10.84 2.73 42.29
N PHE A 21 9.72 2.46 41.62
CA PHE A 21 8.45 2.17 42.28
C PHE A 21 8.56 0.92 43.16
N THR A 22 9.03 -0.19 42.61
CA THR A 22 9.22 -1.45 43.34
C THR A 22 10.16 -1.24 44.53
N LYS A 23 11.26 -0.51 44.35
CA LYS A 23 12.14 -0.18 45.47
C LYS A 23 11.40 0.63 46.55
N SER A 24 10.68 1.68 46.17
CA SER A 24 9.94 2.52 47.12
C SER A 24 8.87 1.75 47.88
N VAL A 25 8.21 0.78 47.24
CA VAL A 25 7.24 -0.10 47.90
C VAL A 25 7.95 -1.00 48.90
N LEU A 26 9.05 -1.65 48.51
CA LEU A 26 9.80 -2.52 49.42
C LEU A 26 10.39 -1.75 50.61
N ASP A 27 10.95 -0.56 50.37
CA ASP A 27 11.52 0.31 51.40
C ASP A 27 10.45 0.82 52.40
N SER A 28 9.17 0.84 52.00
CA SER A 28 8.06 1.21 52.89
C SER A 28 7.67 0.13 53.88
N PHE A 29 8.11 -1.11 53.67
CA PHE A 29 7.98 -2.18 54.65
C PHE A 29 9.25 -2.22 55.49
N SER A 30 9.14 -1.80 56.75
CA SER A 30 10.26 -1.90 57.70
C SER A 30 10.18 -3.18 58.52
N TRP A 31 11.35 -3.70 58.91
CA TRP A 31 11.41 -4.81 59.85
C TRP A 31 10.75 -4.46 61.19
N GLU A 32 10.94 -3.22 61.65
CA GLU A 32 10.40 -2.73 62.94
C GLU A 32 8.87 -2.77 62.98
N GLU A 33 8.20 -2.36 61.90
CA GLU A 33 6.75 -2.43 61.79
C GLU A 33 6.25 -3.87 61.65
N TYR A 34 6.98 -4.72 60.92
CA TYR A 34 6.66 -6.14 60.79
C TYR A 34 6.77 -6.87 62.13
N GLU A 35 7.88 -6.66 62.86
CA GLU A 35 8.14 -7.21 64.18
C GLU A 35 7.05 -6.78 65.18
N LYS A 36 6.69 -5.49 65.18
CA LYS A 36 5.63 -4.94 66.02
C LYS A 36 4.26 -5.60 65.73
N CYS A 37 3.97 -5.91 64.48
CA CYS A 37 2.73 -6.62 64.10
C CYS A 37 2.69 -8.08 64.58
N CYS A 38 3.86 -8.70 64.78
CA CYS A 38 3.96 -10.08 65.26
C CYS A 38 3.95 -10.21 66.79
N GLY A 39 4.02 -9.09 67.53
CA GLY A 39 3.78 -9.04 68.97
C GLY A 39 4.65 -10.04 69.77
N PRO A 40 4.07 -10.86 70.68
CA PRO A 40 4.84 -11.79 71.52
C PRO A 40 5.62 -12.86 70.76
N PHE A 41 5.30 -13.11 69.49
CA PHE A 41 6.01 -14.09 68.66
C PHE A 41 7.37 -13.58 68.20
N ALA A 42 7.56 -12.25 68.15
CA ALA A 42 8.82 -11.60 67.77
C ALA A 42 10.00 -12.10 68.61
N ASP A 43 9.86 -12.10 69.93
CA ASP A 43 10.95 -12.49 70.83
C ASP A 43 11.24 -14.00 70.79
N ARG A 44 10.19 -14.81 70.64
CA ARG A 44 10.30 -16.28 70.71
C ARG A 44 10.77 -16.92 69.40
N TYR A 45 10.47 -16.28 68.27
CA TYR A 45 10.69 -16.84 66.93
C TYR A 45 11.40 -15.84 65.99
N LYS A 46 12.21 -14.93 66.55
CA LYS A 46 12.87 -13.84 65.81
C LYS A 46 13.51 -14.28 64.50
N HIS A 47 14.33 -15.34 64.53
CA HIS A 47 15.02 -15.84 63.35
C HIS A 47 14.05 -16.39 62.28
N GLN A 48 12.96 -17.06 62.69
CA GLN A 48 11.96 -17.52 61.71
C GLN A 48 11.18 -16.33 61.12
N LEU A 49 10.91 -15.31 61.94
CA LEU A 49 10.22 -14.10 61.49
C LEU A 49 11.09 -13.26 60.54
N GLU A 50 12.38 -13.07 60.82
CA GLU A 50 13.33 -12.40 59.92
C GLU A 50 13.43 -13.14 58.58
N ALA A 51 13.53 -14.47 58.62
CA ALA A 51 13.52 -15.28 57.41
C ALA A 51 12.21 -15.13 56.62
N SER A 52 11.05 -15.14 57.30
CA SER A 52 9.75 -14.94 56.66
C SER A 52 9.61 -13.55 56.04
N TYR A 53 10.10 -12.52 56.72
CA TYR A 53 10.10 -11.15 56.23
C TYR A 53 10.91 -11.00 54.94
N ILE A 54 12.14 -11.55 54.92
CA ILE A 54 12.98 -11.57 53.72
C ILE A 54 12.28 -12.32 52.58
N GLN A 55 11.64 -13.46 52.87
CA GLN A 55 10.90 -14.22 51.87
C GLN A 55 9.71 -13.44 51.30
N ILE A 56 8.94 -12.75 52.15
CA ILE A 56 7.81 -11.92 51.73
C ILE A 56 8.29 -10.79 50.82
N LEU A 57 9.36 -10.09 51.18
CA LEU A 57 9.92 -9.03 50.35
C LEU A 57 10.46 -9.56 49.02
N GLY A 58 11.13 -10.71 49.03
CA GLY A 58 11.62 -11.38 47.83
C GLY A 58 10.47 -11.75 46.89
N PHE A 59 9.45 -12.42 47.42
CA PHE A 59 8.25 -12.80 46.68
C PHE A 59 7.50 -11.58 46.12
N LEU A 60 7.34 -10.52 46.93
CA LEU A 60 6.68 -9.30 46.51
C LEU A 60 7.45 -8.63 45.37
N LYS A 61 8.77 -8.53 45.47
CA LYS A 61 9.63 -7.99 44.41
C LYS A 61 9.47 -8.78 43.11
N GLU A 62 9.60 -10.10 43.17
CA GLU A 62 9.52 -10.97 41.99
C GLU A 62 8.15 -10.88 41.32
N ASN A 63 7.06 -10.88 42.10
CA ASN A 63 5.72 -10.77 41.55
C ASN A 63 5.43 -9.40 40.96
N LEU A 64 5.88 -8.31 41.60
CA LEU A 64 5.72 -6.96 41.04
C LEU A 64 6.40 -6.85 39.68
N TRP A 65 7.61 -7.40 39.54
CA TRP A 65 8.32 -7.44 38.25
C TRP A 65 7.59 -8.31 37.23
N LYS A 66 7.16 -9.50 37.63
CA LYS A 66 6.46 -10.44 36.75
C LYS A 66 5.15 -9.87 36.22
N GLU A 67 4.33 -9.27 37.09
CA GLU A 67 3.06 -8.65 36.65
C GLU A 67 3.30 -7.41 35.77
N PHE A 68 4.36 -6.63 36.07
CA PHE A 68 4.74 -5.51 35.22
C PHE A 68 5.17 -5.96 33.81
N ASP A 69 6.01 -6.99 33.71
CA ASP A 69 6.45 -7.53 32.42
C ASP A 69 5.28 -8.15 31.65
N LYS A 70 4.37 -8.86 32.34
CA LYS A 70 3.13 -9.35 31.76
C LYS A 70 2.28 -8.22 31.16
N ILE A 71 2.09 -7.11 31.88
CA ILE A 71 1.35 -5.95 31.37
C ILE A 71 2.06 -5.35 30.14
N LYS A 72 3.39 -5.27 30.15
CA LYS A 72 4.17 -4.78 29.01
C LYS A 72 3.95 -5.64 27.77
N GLU A 73 3.93 -6.96 27.94
CA GLU A 73 3.69 -7.92 26.86
C GLU A 73 2.25 -7.86 26.35
N GLU A 74 1.26 -7.97 27.24
CA GLU A 74 -0.16 -7.95 26.89
C GLU A 74 -0.58 -6.67 26.16
N ALA A 75 -0.07 -5.52 26.60
CA ALA A 75 -0.34 -4.23 25.97
C ALA A 75 0.53 -3.95 24.73
N ASN A 76 1.50 -4.84 24.45
CA ASN A 76 2.56 -4.64 23.45
C ASN A 76 3.20 -3.23 23.59
N LEU A 77 3.59 -2.91 24.82
CA LEU A 77 3.90 -1.55 25.23
C LEU A 77 5.24 -1.08 24.64
N VAL A 78 6.21 -1.98 24.51
CA VAL A 78 7.54 -1.68 23.95
C VAL A 78 7.41 -1.21 22.50
N GLU A 79 6.69 -1.97 21.67
CA GLU A 79 6.45 -1.59 20.27
C GLU A 79 5.74 -0.24 20.16
N ARG A 80 4.69 -0.02 20.97
CA ARG A 80 3.94 1.25 20.96
C ARG A 80 4.79 2.44 21.38
N LEU A 81 5.64 2.27 22.40
CA LEU A 81 6.55 3.32 22.87
C LEU A 81 7.64 3.61 21.83
N ASN A 82 8.18 2.58 21.17
CA ASN A 82 9.15 2.74 20.09
C ASN A 82 8.52 3.48 18.90
N LYS A 83 7.32 3.09 18.45
CA LYS A 83 6.56 3.79 17.41
C LYS A 83 6.32 5.26 17.77
N LEU A 84 5.99 5.53 19.04
CA LEU A 84 5.83 6.91 19.51
C LEU A 84 7.13 7.70 19.42
N GLU A 85 8.28 7.11 19.73
CA GLU A 85 9.58 7.77 19.53
C GLU A 85 9.85 8.09 18.06
N ASP A 86 9.53 7.17 17.16
CA ASP A 86 9.68 7.38 15.73
C ASP A 86 8.79 8.52 15.23
N ILE A 87 7.51 8.56 15.65
CA ILE A 87 6.58 9.65 15.33
C ILE A 87 7.12 10.99 15.83
N ILE A 88 7.64 11.04 17.07
CA ILE A 88 8.21 12.27 17.64
C ILE A 88 9.46 12.69 16.88
N ARG A 89 10.32 11.74 16.48
CA ARG A 89 11.53 12.02 15.69
C ARG A 89 11.14 12.62 14.34
N GLN A 90 10.23 11.96 13.62
CA GLN A 90 9.73 12.44 12.32
C GLN A 90 9.13 13.84 12.42
N ALA A 91 8.30 14.10 13.44
CA ALA A 91 7.70 15.41 13.65
C ALA A 91 8.73 16.51 14.01
N LYS A 92 9.88 16.16 14.60
CA LYS A 92 10.98 17.10 14.86
C LYS A 92 11.82 17.38 13.62
N GLU A 93 12.01 16.37 12.77
CA GLU A 93 12.76 16.48 11.52
C GLU A 93 11.99 17.29 10.46
N ASP A 94 10.66 17.15 10.43
CA ASP A 94 9.78 17.92 9.54
C ASP A 94 8.66 18.63 10.34
N PRO A 95 8.96 19.78 10.94
CA PRO A 95 7.97 20.55 11.70
C PRO A 95 6.87 21.16 10.83
N SER A 96 7.05 21.20 9.50
CA SER A 96 6.03 21.70 8.57
C SER A 96 4.88 20.71 8.38
N ASN A 97 5.12 19.42 8.68
CA ASN A 97 4.13 18.34 8.72
C ASN A 97 3.54 18.10 10.11
N ALA A 98 3.86 18.93 11.11
CA ALA A 98 3.29 18.79 12.43
C ALA A 98 1.76 18.94 12.34
N PRO A 99 0.98 17.89 12.65
CA PRO A 99 -0.47 17.99 12.59
C PRO A 99 -0.91 19.06 13.58
N LEU A 100 -1.72 20.01 13.11
CA LEU A 100 -2.46 20.91 13.99
C LEU A 100 -3.21 20.04 15.02
N ASN A 101 -3.23 20.47 16.29
CA ASN A 101 -3.94 19.82 17.41
C ASN A 101 -5.48 19.81 17.23
N THR A 102 -5.96 19.74 16.00
CA THR A 102 -7.34 19.56 15.63
C THR A 102 -7.59 18.07 15.43
N VAL A 103 -8.48 17.49 16.23
CA VAL A 103 -9.02 16.15 15.98
C VAL A 103 -9.64 16.18 14.58
N PRO A 104 -9.12 15.40 13.61
CA PRO A 104 -9.65 15.44 12.26
C PRO A 104 -11.09 14.92 12.27
N GLN A 105 -11.97 15.64 11.60
CA GLN A 105 -13.36 15.18 11.43
C GLN A 105 -13.34 13.87 10.64
N PRO A 106 -14.23 12.89 10.93
CA PRO A 106 -14.25 11.60 10.23
C PRO A 106 -14.26 11.78 8.70
N ASP A 107 -15.06 12.71 8.20
CA ASP A 107 -15.14 13.04 6.77
C ASP A 107 -13.80 13.50 6.18
N GLN A 108 -13.01 14.27 6.93
CA GLN A 108 -11.70 14.74 6.48
C GLN A 108 -10.72 13.57 6.37
N THR A 109 -10.73 12.66 7.34
CA THR A 109 -9.90 11.44 7.32
C THR A 109 -10.28 10.51 6.17
N PHE A 110 -11.58 10.28 5.97
CA PHE A 110 -12.06 9.47 4.85
C PHE A 110 -11.68 10.10 3.50
N ARG A 111 -11.81 11.42 3.36
CA ARG A 111 -11.42 12.12 2.13
C ARG A 111 -9.91 12.02 1.90
N SER A 112 -9.08 12.30 2.90
CA SER A 112 -7.61 12.30 2.74
C SER A 112 -7.08 10.93 2.34
N LEU A 113 -7.62 9.85 2.92
CA LEU A 113 -7.27 8.47 2.54
C LEU A 113 -7.64 8.16 1.09
N ARG A 114 -8.82 8.63 0.63
CA ARG A 114 -9.28 8.37 -0.75
C ARG A 114 -8.56 9.25 -1.79
N VAL A 115 -8.03 10.40 -1.41
CA VAL A 115 -7.35 11.31 -2.35
C VAL A 115 -6.17 10.63 -3.03
N LYS A 116 -5.31 9.92 -2.29
CA LYS A 116 -4.17 9.19 -2.87
C LYS A 116 -4.62 8.15 -3.90
N LEU A 117 -5.59 7.31 -3.53
CA LEU A 117 -6.17 6.31 -4.43
C LEU A 117 -6.79 6.93 -5.69
N LYS A 118 -7.47 8.07 -5.54
CA LYS A 118 -8.06 8.79 -6.67
C LYS A 118 -7.01 9.40 -7.60
N PHE A 119 -5.89 9.88 -7.07
CA PHE A 119 -4.77 10.37 -7.88
C PHE A 119 -4.14 9.25 -8.69
N GLU A 120 -3.92 8.08 -8.09
CA GLU A 120 -3.41 6.91 -8.80
C GLU A 120 -4.37 6.43 -9.90
N ALA A 121 -5.66 6.37 -9.61
CA ALA A 121 -6.68 6.01 -10.61
C ALA A 121 -6.74 7.03 -11.76
N LEU A 122 -6.64 8.32 -11.45
CA LEU A 122 -6.63 9.38 -12.45
C LEU A 122 -5.39 9.31 -13.35
N ALA A 123 -4.22 8.98 -12.79
CA ALA A 123 -3.00 8.79 -13.57
C ALA A 123 -3.15 7.64 -14.58
N LYS A 124 -3.69 6.49 -14.15
CA LYS A 124 -3.97 5.35 -15.02
C LYS A 124 -4.96 5.69 -16.14
N LEU A 125 -6.06 6.35 -15.80
CA LEU A 125 -7.07 6.74 -16.79
C LEU A 125 -6.51 7.70 -17.84
N ARG A 126 -5.62 8.63 -17.44
CA ARG A 126 -4.93 9.51 -18.40
C ARG A 126 -4.01 8.73 -19.33
N GLU A 127 -3.28 7.75 -18.81
CA GLU A 127 -2.43 6.88 -19.62
C GLU A 127 -3.26 6.10 -20.66
N GLU A 128 -4.37 5.49 -20.22
CA GLU A 128 -5.30 4.79 -21.11
C GLU A 128 -5.92 5.73 -22.17
N GLU A 129 -6.32 6.94 -21.78
CA GLU A 129 -6.86 7.93 -22.71
C GLU A 129 -5.82 8.31 -23.78
N THR A 130 -4.56 8.55 -23.38
CA THR A 130 -3.50 8.89 -24.34
C THR A 130 -3.22 7.75 -25.32
N LYS A 131 -3.24 6.50 -24.84
CA LYS A 131 -3.07 5.32 -25.68
C LYS A 131 -4.20 5.18 -26.69
N LEU A 132 -5.45 5.29 -26.25
CA LEU A 132 -6.63 5.19 -27.13
C LEU A 132 -6.68 6.33 -28.15
N ARG A 133 -6.24 7.54 -27.79
CA ARG A 133 -6.14 8.64 -28.75
C ARG A 133 -5.11 8.34 -29.83
N ALA A 134 -3.93 7.83 -29.47
CA ALA A 134 -2.91 7.46 -30.44
C ALA A 134 -3.39 6.34 -31.39
N GLU A 135 -4.04 5.31 -30.85
CA GLU A 135 -4.62 4.23 -31.64
C GLU A 135 -5.71 4.74 -32.60
N ASN A 136 -6.60 5.63 -32.14
CA ASN A 136 -7.61 6.24 -32.99
C ASN A 136 -6.99 7.10 -34.10
N GLU A 137 -5.96 7.89 -33.81
CA GLU A 137 -5.26 8.67 -34.84
C GLU A 137 -4.62 7.78 -35.91
N GLU A 138 -4.04 6.64 -35.51
CA GLU A 138 -3.47 5.66 -36.44
C GLU A 138 -4.54 4.99 -37.30
N LEU A 139 -5.64 4.54 -36.70
CA LEU A 139 -6.78 3.96 -37.42
C LEU A 139 -7.42 4.96 -38.40
N MET A 140 -7.55 6.23 -38.02
CA MET A 140 -8.07 7.27 -38.92
C MET A 140 -7.15 7.49 -40.12
N LYS A 141 -5.83 7.45 -39.93
CA LYS A 141 -4.87 7.49 -41.05
C LYS A 141 -4.99 6.27 -41.95
N GLU A 142 -5.16 5.08 -41.39
CA GLU A 142 -5.39 3.87 -42.18
C GLU A 142 -6.67 3.96 -43.01
N ILE A 143 -7.76 4.45 -42.42
CA ILE A 143 -9.04 4.62 -43.13
C ILE A 143 -8.87 5.60 -44.29
N ALA A 144 -8.21 6.74 -44.07
CA ALA A 144 -7.94 7.71 -45.12
C ALA A 144 -7.15 7.09 -46.29
N ASN A 145 -6.06 6.36 -45.98
CA ASN A 145 -5.24 5.68 -46.98
C ASN A 145 -6.03 4.60 -47.74
N LYS A 146 -6.82 3.78 -47.03
CA LYS A 146 -7.67 2.74 -47.65
C LYS A 146 -8.74 3.36 -48.54
N SER A 147 -9.36 4.47 -48.11
CA SER A 147 -10.36 5.20 -48.90
C SER A 147 -9.75 5.76 -50.19
N GLU A 148 -8.56 6.38 -50.12
CA GLU A 148 -7.87 6.87 -51.30
C GLU A 148 -7.51 5.74 -52.28
N ASN A 149 -7.02 4.61 -51.75
CA ASN A 149 -6.72 3.44 -52.57
C ASN A 149 -7.98 2.84 -53.21
N PHE A 150 -9.11 2.86 -52.51
CA PHE A 150 -10.38 2.38 -53.04
C PHE A 150 -10.87 3.25 -54.21
N GLU A 151 -10.80 4.58 -54.07
CA GLU A 151 -11.14 5.51 -55.16
C GLU A 151 -10.24 5.32 -56.38
N LYS A 152 -8.92 5.13 -56.20
CA LYS A 152 -8.00 4.82 -57.30
C LYS A 152 -8.38 3.52 -58.01
N LYS A 153 -8.69 2.46 -57.26
CA LYS A 153 -9.11 1.17 -57.84
C LYS A 153 -10.43 1.30 -58.58
N LYS A 154 -11.40 2.02 -58.03
CA LYS A 154 -12.68 2.30 -58.68
C LYS A 154 -12.48 3.01 -60.00
N ALA A 155 -11.67 4.08 -60.03
CA ALA A 155 -11.33 4.78 -61.27
C ALA A 155 -10.69 3.86 -62.32
N ASN A 156 -9.78 2.96 -61.92
CA ASN A 156 -9.18 1.98 -62.84
C ASN A 156 -10.22 1.00 -63.40
N VAL A 157 -11.16 0.53 -62.58
CA VAL A 157 -12.26 -0.35 -63.03
C VAL A 157 -13.17 0.39 -64.01
N ASP A 158 -13.51 1.66 -63.74
CA ASP A 158 -14.33 2.49 -64.63
C ASP A 158 -13.65 2.76 -65.98
N ILE A 159 -12.32 2.80 -66.03
CA ILE A 159 -11.53 2.89 -67.27
C ILE A 159 -11.58 1.54 -68.01
N ALA A 160 -11.24 0.44 -67.34
CA ALA A 160 -11.24 -0.89 -67.95
C ALA A 160 -12.63 -1.29 -68.49
N LEU A 161 -13.71 -0.89 -67.80
CA LEU A 161 -15.08 -1.13 -68.26
C LEU A 161 -15.36 -0.37 -69.57
N ARG A 162 -14.90 0.88 -69.68
CA ARG A 162 -15.03 1.68 -70.92
C ARG A 162 -14.23 1.07 -72.06
N GLU A 163 -12.98 0.69 -71.82
CA GLU A 163 -12.14 0.01 -72.84
C GLU A 163 -12.78 -1.30 -73.32
N TYR A 164 -13.37 -2.07 -72.40
CA TYR A 164 -14.08 -3.30 -72.75
C TYR A 164 -15.34 -3.03 -73.58
N GLN A 165 -16.14 -2.02 -73.21
CA GLN A 165 -17.32 -1.60 -73.97
C GLN A 165 -16.93 -1.11 -75.37
N GLU A 166 -15.84 -0.34 -75.50
CA GLU A 166 -15.32 0.10 -76.78
C GLU A 166 -14.88 -1.10 -77.65
N ALA A 167 -14.12 -2.05 -77.08
CA ALA A 167 -13.70 -3.26 -77.79
C ALA A 167 -14.89 -4.15 -78.23
N ALA A 168 -15.91 -4.28 -77.38
CA ALA A 168 -17.14 -5.01 -77.70
C ALA A 168 -17.90 -4.35 -78.86
N ASN A 169 -18.07 -3.02 -78.83
CA ASN A 169 -18.71 -2.27 -79.92
C ASN A 169 -17.93 -2.39 -81.24
N VAL A 170 -16.59 -2.36 -81.19
CA VAL A 170 -15.75 -2.59 -82.38
C VAL A 170 -16.00 -4.00 -82.93
N THR A 171 -16.07 -5.02 -82.08
CA THR A 171 -16.31 -6.41 -82.49
C THR A 171 -17.70 -6.60 -83.12
N GLU A 172 -18.74 -5.95 -82.60
CA GLU A 172 -20.08 -5.95 -83.19
C GLU A 172 -20.16 -5.23 -84.54
N SER A 173 -19.26 -4.27 -84.77
CA SER A 173 -19.19 -3.51 -86.03
C SER A 173 -18.37 -4.17 -87.13
N ILE A 174 -17.74 -5.32 -86.86
CA ILE A 174 -17.05 -6.11 -87.90
C ILE A 174 -18.13 -6.88 -88.68
N PRO A 175 -18.34 -6.58 -89.98
CA PRO A 175 -19.29 -7.33 -90.80
C PRO A 175 -18.85 -8.80 -90.89
N MET A 176 -19.80 -9.72 -90.77
CA MET A 176 -19.56 -11.17 -90.74
C MET A 176 -18.69 -11.67 -91.92
N GLU A 177 -18.81 -11.00 -93.07
CA GLU A 177 -18.04 -11.24 -94.31
C GLU A 177 -16.53 -10.99 -94.15
N ALA A 178 -16.12 -10.06 -93.27
CA ALA A 178 -14.70 -9.80 -92.98
C ALA A 178 -14.13 -10.82 -91.96
N LEU A 179 -14.98 -11.37 -91.09
CA LEU A 179 -14.62 -12.45 -90.16
C LEU A 179 -14.44 -13.78 -90.90
N GLU A 180 -15.26 -14.06 -91.92
CA GLU A 180 -15.09 -15.21 -92.81
C GLU A 180 -13.78 -15.15 -93.62
N GLN A 181 -13.39 -13.97 -94.14
CA GLN A 181 -12.11 -13.82 -94.86
C GLN A 181 -10.87 -14.03 -94.00
N VAL A 182 -10.91 -13.69 -92.71
CA VAL A 182 -9.77 -13.90 -91.80
C VAL A 182 -9.68 -15.37 -91.38
N ILE A 183 -10.80 -16.07 -91.23
CA ILE A 183 -10.83 -17.52 -90.96
C ILE A 183 -10.31 -18.32 -92.17
N ASP A 184 -10.68 -17.92 -93.39
CA ASP A 184 -10.18 -18.53 -94.64
C ASP A 184 -8.68 -18.23 -94.92
N GLN A 185 -8.07 -17.25 -94.24
CA GLN A 185 -6.63 -16.98 -94.33
C GLN A 185 -5.77 -17.73 -93.30
N ILE A 186 -6.40 -18.32 -92.28
CA ILE A 186 -5.72 -19.02 -91.17
C ILE A 186 -5.82 -20.56 -91.33
N LEU A 187 -6.80 -21.06 -92.10
CA LEU A 187 -6.94 -22.46 -92.53
C LEU A 187 -6.24 -22.72 -93.88
#